data_AF-A0A259D9G1-F1
#
_entry.id   AF-A0A259D9G1-F1
#
_cell.length_a   1.000
_cell.length_b   1.000
_cell.length_c   1.000
_cell.angle_alpha   90.00
_cell.angle_beta   90.00
_cell.angle_gamma   90.00
#
_symmetry.space_group_name_H-M   'P 1'
#
loop_
_entity.id
_entity.type
_entity.pdbx_description
1 polymer ?
#
loop_
_entity_poly.entity_id
_entity_poly.type
_entity_poly.pdbx_seq_one_letter_code
_entity_poly.pdbx_strand_id
1 'polypeptide(L)'
;LGYWVAGITAPALWGVITALVSLIPFVGPVVWIGLSLGLLAQGDTQAAMGLFLWGALVVSWVDNLIRPLVISGPTRIPFLLVFLGVLGGLNAFGLIGLFLGPALLAISVAIWREWLVHKRVG
;
A
#
# COMPACT_ATOMS: atom_id res chain seq x y z
N LEU A 1 -5.95 18.90 -7.45
CA LEU A 1 -5.98 20.28 -6.92
C LEU A 1 -4.56 20.83 -6.70
N GLY A 2 -3.70 20.17 -5.90
CA GLY A 2 -2.32 20.62 -5.68
C GLY A 2 -1.53 20.90 -6.97
N TYR A 3 -1.53 19.98 -7.95
CA TYR A 3 -0.84 20.18 -9.23
C TYR A 3 -1.38 21.36 -10.07
N TRP A 4 -2.67 21.69 -9.92
CA TRP A 4 -3.29 22.80 -10.65
C TRP A 4 -2.87 24.15 -10.05
N VAL A 5 -2.85 24.24 -8.72
CA VAL A 5 -2.38 25.43 -7.99
C VAL A 5 -0.88 25.64 -8.19
N ALA A 6 -0.10 24.56 -8.34
CA ALA A 6 1.34 24.61 -8.60
C ALA A 6 1.72 24.96 -10.06
N GLY A 7 0.74 25.17 -10.95
CA GLY A 7 1.02 25.54 -12.35
C GLY A 7 1.66 24.45 -13.20
N ILE A 8 1.52 23.17 -12.82
CA ILE A 8 2.13 22.05 -13.52
C ILE A 8 1.38 21.79 -14.84
N THR A 9 2.11 21.57 -15.93
CA THR A 9 1.54 21.20 -17.23
C THR A 9 0.78 19.86 -17.14
N ALA A 10 -0.43 19.82 -17.69
CA ALA A 10 -1.36 18.68 -17.60
C ALA A 10 -1.64 18.18 -16.16
N PRO A 11 -2.23 19.01 -15.27
CA PRO A 11 -2.42 18.66 -13.86
C PRO A 11 -3.35 17.45 -13.63
N ALA A 12 -4.29 17.20 -14.55
CA ALA A 12 -5.16 16.03 -14.50
C ALA A 12 -4.37 14.72 -14.70
N LEU A 13 -3.43 14.69 -15.65
CA LEU A 13 -2.58 13.53 -15.93
C LEU A 13 -1.73 13.17 -14.70
N TRP A 14 -1.06 14.17 -14.12
CA TRP A 14 -0.27 13.99 -12.90
C TRP A 14 -1.11 13.55 -11.70
N GLY A 15 -2.35 14.05 -11.59
CA GLY A 15 -3.30 13.60 -10.58
C GLY A 15 -3.63 12.11 -10.69
N VAL A 16 -3.89 11.62 -11.91
CA VAL A 16 -4.14 10.19 -12.18
C VAL A 16 -2.91 9.35 -11.88
N ILE A 17 -1.72 9.76 -12.35
CA ILE A 17 -0.45 9.06 -12.05
C ILE A 17 -0.23 8.95 -10.54
N THR A 18 -0.44 10.04 -9.80
CA THR A 18 -0.28 10.05 -8.34
C THR A 18 -1.29 9.15 -7.65
N ALA A 19 -2.54 9.13 -8.11
CA ALA A 19 -3.57 8.22 -7.60
C ALA A 19 -3.25 6.75 -7.89
N LEU A 20 -2.67 6.43 -9.04
CA LEU A 20 -2.22 5.07 -9.38
C LEU A 20 -1.00 4.66 -8.55
N VAL A 21 -0.05 5.57 -8.32
CA VAL A 21 1.13 5.30 -7.50
C VAL A 21 0.77 5.17 -6.02
N SER A 22 -0.22 5.92 -5.52
CA SER A 22 -0.66 5.82 -4.11
C SER A 22 -1.41 4.52 -3.80
N LEU A 23 -1.94 3.84 -4.82
CA LEU A 23 -2.51 2.49 -4.72
C LEU A 23 -1.46 1.41 -4.48
N ILE A 24 -0.17 1.70 -4.69
CA ILE A 24 0.92 0.76 -4.44
C ILE A 24 1.30 0.86 -2.95
N PRO A 25 0.97 -0.13 -2.10
CA PRO A 25 1.57 -0.22 -0.77
C PRO A 25 3.09 -0.37 -0.90
N PHE A 26 3.87 0.01 0.12
CA PHE A 26 5.35 -0.03 0.13
C PHE A 26 6.08 1.10 -0.61
N VAL A 27 5.41 2.20 -0.96
CA VAL A 27 6.10 3.43 -1.42
C VAL A 27 7.02 4.02 -0.33
N GLY A 28 6.68 3.85 0.94
CA GLY A 28 7.47 4.34 2.07
C GLY A 28 8.95 3.92 2.01
N PRO A 29 9.26 2.62 1.96
CA PRO A 29 10.61 2.10 1.71
C PRO A 29 11.32 2.71 0.50
N VAL A 30 10.64 2.79 -0.64
CA VAL A 30 11.22 3.28 -1.89
C VAL A 30 11.64 4.76 -1.76
N VAL A 31 10.86 5.57 -1.05
CA VAL A 31 11.11 7.00 -0.88
C VAL A 31 12.37 7.27 -0.04
N TRP A 32 12.48 6.70 1.16
CA TRP A 32 13.64 6.99 2.02
C TRP A 32 14.92 6.32 1.51
N ILE A 33 14.83 5.15 0.84
CA ILE A 33 15.97 4.53 0.17
C ILE A 33 16.46 5.43 -0.97
N GLY A 34 15.55 5.91 -1.83
CA GLY A 34 15.90 6.80 -2.94
C GLY A 34 16.54 8.11 -2.49
N LEU A 35 16.00 8.74 -1.44
CA LEU A 35 16.57 9.96 -0.86
C LEU A 35 17.94 9.71 -0.22
N SER A 36 18.13 8.58 0.46
CA SER A 36 19.43 8.22 1.05
C SER A 36 20.50 8.02 -0.03
N LEU A 37 20.15 7.37 -1.14
CA LEU A 37 21.04 7.22 -2.30
C LEU A 37 21.34 8.56 -2.98
N GLY A 38 20.35 9.45 -3.07
CA GLY A 38 20.53 10.81 -3.60
C GLY A 38 21.50 11.64 -2.76
N LEU A 39 21.41 11.56 -1.42
CA LEU A 39 22.35 12.23 -0.50
C LEU A 39 23.76 11.65 -0.61
N LEU A 40 23.87 10.32 -0.79
CA LEU A 40 25.15 9.66 -1.01
C LEU A 40 25.81 10.16 -2.31
N ALA A 41 25.03 10.32 -3.38
CA ALA A 41 25.50 10.84 -4.66
C ALA A 41 25.94 12.31 -4.59
N GLN A 42 25.41 13.08 -3.64
CA GLN A 42 25.82 14.47 -3.37
C GLN A 42 27.04 14.58 -2.44
N GLY A 43 27.56 13.44 -1.96
CA GLY A 43 28.73 13.39 -1.07
C GLY A 43 28.40 13.53 0.41
N ASP A 44 27.13 13.72 0.78
CA ASP A 44 26.71 13.89 2.18
C ASP A 44 26.47 12.53 2.85
N THR A 45 27.57 11.86 3.17
CA THR A 45 27.55 10.46 3.66
C THR A 45 26.91 10.34 5.04
N GLN A 46 27.07 11.35 5.91
CA GLN A 46 26.48 11.35 7.25
C GLN A 46 24.96 11.47 7.19
N ALA A 47 24.44 12.40 6.39
CA ALA A 47 23.00 12.55 6.19
C ALA A 47 22.38 11.32 5.53
N ALA A 48 23.06 10.74 4.52
CA ALA A 48 22.62 9.51 3.84
C ALA A 48 22.49 8.32 4.80
N MET A 49 23.53 8.06 5.61
CA MET A 49 23.52 6.97 6.58
C MET A 49 22.48 7.19 7.69
N GLY A 50 22.36 8.43 8.18
CA GLY A 50 21.36 8.78 9.18
C GLY A 50 19.93 8.55 8.68
N LEU A 51 19.63 8.99 7.46
CA LEU A 51 18.32 8.79 6.84
C LEU A 51 18.02 7.32 6.56
N PHE A 52 19.01 6.56 6.06
CA PHE A 52 18.85 5.14 5.78
C PHE A 52 18.58 4.34 7.05
N LEU A 53 19.35 4.59 8.12
CA LEU A 53 19.17 3.94 9.42
C LEU A 53 17.84 4.31 10.05
N TRP A 54 17.45 5.58 10.01
CA TRP A 54 16.16 6.03 10.51
C TRP A 54 14.99 5.39 9.75
N GLY A 55 15.06 5.37 8.42
CA GLY A 55 14.07 4.72 7.56
C GLY A 55 13.94 3.22 7.83
N ALA A 56 15.07 2.53 7.99
CA ALA A 56 15.10 1.09 8.24
C ALA A 56 14.64 0.70 9.66
N LEU A 57 15.06 1.45 10.68
CA LEU A 57 14.82 1.09 12.09
C LEU A 57 13.52 1.66 12.66
N VAL A 58 13.12 2.85 12.22
CA VAL A 58 11.93 3.51 12.79
C VAL A 58 10.77 3.40 11.82
N VAL A 59 10.92 3.94 10.60
CA VAL A 59 9.80 4.00 9.64
C VAL A 59 9.34 2.60 9.24
N SER A 60 10.27 1.70 8.91
CA SER A 60 9.96 0.31 8.56
C SER A 60 9.30 -0.45 9.71
N TRP A 61 9.70 -0.22 10.96
CA TRP A 61 9.07 -0.90 12.10
C TRP A 61 7.65 -0.35 12.36
N VAL A 62 7.48 0.97 12.31
CA VAL A 62 6.17 1.60 12.46
C VAL A 62 5.18 1.12 11.39
N ASP A 63 5.61 1.12 10.12
CA ASP A 63 4.72 0.77 9.02
C ASP A 63 4.51 -0.74 8.85
N ASN A 64 5.50 -1.58 9.19
CA ASN A 64 5.37 -3.04 9.01
C ASN A 64 4.93 -3.81 10.26
N LEU A 65 5.00 -3.23 11.46
CA LEU A 65 4.56 -3.90 12.70
C LEU A 65 3.42 -3.17 13.39
N ILE A 66 3.58 -1.88 13.66
CA ILE A 66 2.60 -1.12 14.45
C ILE A 66 1.30 -0.97 13.68
N ARG A 67 1.39 -0.56 12.40
CA ARG A 67 0.20 -0.36 11.57
C ARG A 67 -0.60 -1.66 11.37
N PRO A 68 0.02 -2.82 11.08
CA PRO A 68 -0.70 -4.09 11.11
C PRO A 68 -1.24 -4.42 12.50
N LEU A 69 -0.47 -4.34 13.59
CA LEU A 69 -0.96 -4.69 14.93
C LEU A 69 -2.18 -3.88 15.37
N VAL A 70 -2.23 -2.59 15.02
CA VAL A 70 -3.36 -1.70 15.35
C VAL A 70 -4.57 -1.97 14.46
N ILE A 71 -4.37 -2.48 13.23
CA ILE A 71 -5.43 -2.65 12.23
C ILE A 71 -5.86 -4.13 12.05
N SER A 72 -5.05 -5.10 12.49
CA SER A 72 -5.26 -6.52 12.14
C SER A 72 -6.19 -7.23 13.12
N GLY A 73 -7.41 -7.48 12.64
CA GLY A 73 -8.08 -8.76 12.91
C GLY A 73 -7.33 -9.92 12.24
N PRO A 74 -7.61 -11.19 12.60
CA PRO A 74 -6.72 -12.34 12.37
C PRO A 74 -6.49 -12.77 10.90
N THR A 75 -7.09 -12.09 9.93
CA THR A 75 -7.16 -12.59 8.56
C THR A 75 -6.06 -11.98 7.71
N ARG A 76 -4.88 -12.63 7.69
CA ARG A 76 -3.84 -12.34 6.69
C ARG A 76 -4.29 -12.85 5.32
N ILE A 77 -5.04 -12.03 4.58
CA ILE A 77 -5.37 -12.32 3.18
C ILE A 77 -4.11 -12.06 2.34
N PRO A 78 -3.63 -13.04 1.55
CA PRO A 78 -2.49 -12.85 0.65
C PRO A 78 -2.67 -11.65 -0.28
N PHE A 79 -1.60 -10.88 -0.49
CA PHE A 79 -1.61 -9.69 -1.36
C PHE A 79 -2.20 -9.97 -2.75
N LEU A 80 -1.85 -11.11 -3.35
CA LEU A 80 -2.34 -11.48 -4.67
C LEU A 80 -3.86 -11.60 -4.73
N LEU A 81 -4.49 -12.11 -3.67
CA LEU A 81 -5.95 -12.19 -3.59
C LEU A 81 -6.58 -10.80 -3.47
N VAL A 82 -5.99 -9.90 -2.68
CA VAL A 82 -6.45 -8.51 -2.60
C VAL A 82 -6.31 -7.82 -3.96
N PHE A 83 -5.19 -8.01 -4.65
CA PHE A 83 -4.96 -7.48 -6.00
C PHE A 83 -5.98 -8.00 -7.01
N LEU A 84 -6.26 -9.30 -7.00
CA LEU A 84 -7.32 -9.89 -7.83
C LEU A 84 -8.71 -9.35 -7.46
N GLY A 85 -8.97 -9.10 -6.18
CA GLY A 85 -10.19 -8.43 -5.71
C GLY A 85 -10.31 -7.01 -6.26
N VAL A 86 -9.22 -6.24 -6.27
CA VAL A 86 -9.17 -4.89 -6.87
C VAL A 86 -9.42 -4.94 -8.37
N LEU A 87 -8.69 -5.79 -9.11
CA LEU A 87 -8.82 -5.90 -10.56
C LEU A 87 -10.20 -6.42 -10.97
N GLY A 88 -10.71 -7.44 -10.27
CA GLY A 88 -12.04 -7.99 -10.50
C GLY A 88 -13.14 -6.99 -10.16
N GLY A 89 -13.00 -6.26 -9.07
CA GLY A 89 -13.90 -5.17 -8.69
C GLY A 89 -13.90 -4.05 -9.72
N LEU A 90 -12.72 -3.62 -10.18
CA LEU A 90 -12.57 -2.60 -11.22
C LEU A 90 -13.25 -3.01 -12.53
N ASN A 91 -13.12 -4.28 -12.93
CA ASN A 91 -13.76 -4.81 -14.13
C ASN A 91 -15.30 -4.87 -13.97
N ALA A 92 -15.80 -5.30 -12.82
CA ALA A 92 -17.23 -5.46 -12.58
C ALA A 92 -17.99 -4.14 -12.31
N PHE A 93 -17.38 -3.20 -11.57
CA PHE A 93 -18.05 -2.01 -11.03
C PHE A 93 -17.34 -0.68 -11.38
N GLY A 94 -16.34 -0.71 -12.26
CA GLY A 94 -15.55 0.47 -12.61
C GLY A 94 -14.78 1.05 -11.41
N LEU A 95 -14.63 2.38 -11.34
CA LEU A 95 -13.84 3.05 -10.29
C LEU A 95 -14.31 2.72 -8.87
N ILE A 96 -15.63 2.58 -8.64
CA ILE A 96 -16.18 2.22 -7.33
C ILE A 96 -15.74 0.81 -6.92
N GLY A 97 -15.51 -0.05 -7.91
CA GLY A 97 -14.99 -1.40 -7.78
C GLY A 97 -13.62 -1.52 -7.13
N LEU A 98 -12.78 -0.47 -7.15
CA LEU A 98 -11.50 -0.44 -6.43
C LEU A 98 -11.68 -0.60 -4.91
N PHE A 99 -12.80 -0.12 -4.37
CA PHE A 99 -13.14 -0.24 -2.94
C PHE A 99 -14.03 -1.44 -2.65
N LEU A 100 -15.04 -1.68 -3.51
CA LEU A 100 -15.97 -2.80 -3.35
C LEU A 100 -15.30 -4.17 -3.55
N GLY A 101 -14.36 -4.28 -4.49
CA GLY A 101 -13.70 -5.54 -4.83
C GLY A 101 -12.98 -6.20 -3.64
N PRO A 102 -12.04 -5.49 -2.98
CA PRO A 102 -11.37 -6.01 -1.78
C PRO A 102 -12.33 -6.30 -0.63
N ALA A 103 -13.37 -5.49 -0.43
CA ALA A 103 -14.35 -5.67 0.63
C ALA A 103 -15.17 -6.96 0.43
N LEU A 104 -15.69 -7.18 -0.78
CA LEU A 104 -16.43 -8.39 -1.13
C LEU A 104 -15.53 -9.64 -1.05
N LEU A 105 -14.28 -9.54 -1.49
CA LEU A 105 -13.31 -10.61 -1.37
C LEU A 105 -13.01 -10.97 0.09
N ALA A 106 -12.84 -9.97 0.97
CA ALA A 106 -12.62 -10.20 2.39
C ALA A 106 -13.81 -10.93 3.05
N ILE A 107 -15.04 -10.53 2.73
CA ILE A 107 -16.26 -11.19 3.21
C ILE A 107 -16.32 -12.65 2.71
N SER A 108 -16.04 -12.86 1.42
CA SER A 108 -16.06 -14.19 0.80
C SER A 108 -15.04 -15.14 1.44
N VAL A 109 -13.82 -14.65 1.69
CA VAL A 109 -12.76 -15.40 2.37
C VAL A 109 -13.13 -15.67 3.83
N ALA A 110 -13.75 -14.73 4.53
CA ALA A 110 -14.20 -14.92 5.90
C ALA A 110 -15.26 -16.03 6.00
N ILE A 111 -16.28 -15.99 5.15
CA ILE A 111 -17.33 -17.02 5.09
C ILE A 111 -16.73 -18.39 4.75
N TRP A 112 -15.84 -18.44 3.75
CA TRP A 112 -15.18 -19.68 3.35
C TRP A 112 -14.35 -20.31 4.48
N ARG A 113 -13.62 -19.48 5.23
CA ARG A 113 -12.84 -19.93 6.39
C ARG A 113 -13.74 -20.47 7.49
N GLU A 114 -14.81 -19.76 7.82
CA GLU A 114 -15.75 -20.19 8.86
C GLU A 114 -16.37 -21.56 8.51
N TRP A 115 -16.76 -21.74 7.25
CA TRP A 115 -17.29 -23.01 6.75
C TRP A 115 -16.27 -24.16 6.86
N LEU A 116 -15.01 -23.91 6.52
CA LEU A 116 -13.93 -24.91 6.64
C LEU A 116 -13.62 -25.26 8.10
N VAL A 117 -13.67 -24.28 9.01
CA VAL A 117 -13.48 -24.51 10.45
C VAL A 117 -14.60 -25.40 10.98
N HIS A 118 -15.86 -25.12 10.61
CA HIS A 118 -17.00 -25.93 11.02
C HIS A 118 -16.89 -27.40 10.57
N LYS A 119 -16.38 -27.65 9.35
CA LYS A 119 -16.13 -29.01 8.85
C LYS A 119 -15.01 -29.79 9.56
N ARG A 120 -14.13 -29.13 10.31
CA ARG A 120 -12.99 -29.77 10.99
C ARG A 120 -13.31 -30.15 12.45
N VAL A 121 -14.38 -29.59 13.02
CA VAL A 121 -14.79 -29.84 14.42
C VAL A 121 -16.02 -30.77 14.51
N GLY A 122 -16.71 -31.04 13.39
CA GLY A 122 -17.85 -31.96 13.30
C GLY A 122 -17.49 -33.36 12.82
#